data_AF-A0A9P9ISK6-F1
#
_entry.id   AF-A0A9P9ISK6-F1
#
_cell.length_a   1.000
_cell.length_b   1.000
_cell.length_c   1.000
_cell.angle_alpha   90.00
_cell.angle_beta   90.00
_cell.angle_gamma   90.00
#
_symmetry.space_group_name_H-M   'P 1'
#
loop_
_entity.id
_entity.type
_entity.pdbx_description
1 polymer ?
#
loop_
_entity_poly.entity_id
_entity_poly.type
_entity_poly.pdbx_seq_one_letter_code
_entity_poly.pdbx_strand_id
1 'polypeptide(L)'
;TPDEPKIALKMQNDKCYRADDFGDHCDIQEIWVRQYSGWACAGTAINVVKAGKEDTFRHINAVMNDVPYQYNIYWKDGCELETGQTEMYPANPLDEDNPGYTKCQEILIDNYKRCNNGGVGGSNQAGSLVYEFKAEGTD
;
A
#
# COMPACT_ATOMS: atom_id res chain seq x y z
N THR A 1 -28.08 -5.72 -7.44
CA THR A 1 -26.72 -6.34 -7.49
C THR A 1 -26.61 -7.16 -6.23
N PRO A 2 -26.04 -8.38 -6.22
CA PRO A 2 -25.75 -9.04 -4.94
C PRO A 2 -24.82 -8.12 -4.18
N ASP A 3 -25.16 -7.76 -2.94
CA ASP A 3 -24.26 -6.99 -2.08
C ASP A 3 -22.92 -7.74 -1.99
N GLU A 4 -21.82 -7.06 -2.31
CA GLU A 4 -20.49 -7.65 -2.13
C GLU A 4 -20.30 -8.03 -0.66
N PRO A 5 -19.58 -9.14 -0.37
CA PRO A 5 -19.37 -9.55 1.01
C PRO A 5 -18.56 -8.47 1.75
N LYS A 6 -19.06 -8.09 2.93
CA LYS A 6 -18.35 -7.17 3.83
C LYS A 6 -17.00 -7.75 4.26
N ILE A 7 -16.03 -6.86 4.45
CA ILE A 7 -14.63 -7.19 4.72
C ILE A 7 -14.31 -7.00 6.20
N ALA A 8 -13.73 -8.02 6.81
CA ALA A 8 -13.21 -7.97 8.17
C ALA A 8 -11.94 -7.11 8.28
N LEU A 9 -11.70 -6.52 9.46
CA LEU A 9 -10.46 -5.82 9.79
C LEU A 9 -9.31 -6.84 10.00
N LYS A 10 -8.75 -7.32 8.89
CA LYS A 10 -7.58 -8.21 8.88
C LYS A 10 -6.65 -7.91 7.71
N MET A 11 -5.39 -8.33 7.84
CA MET A 11 -4.44 -8.35 6.74
C MET A 11 -4.80 -9.42 5.72
N GLN A 12 -4.65 -9.08 4.46
CA GLN A 12 -4.82 -9.95 3.30
C GLN A 12 -3.66 -9.69 2.35
N ASN A 13 -2.90 -10.76 2.06
CA ASN A 13 -1.84 -10.72 1.05
C ASN A 13 -2.50 -10.79 -0.32
N ASP A 14 -2.77 -9.62 -0.91
CA ASP A 14 -3.66 -9.50 -2.06
C ASP A 14 -2.97 -9.95 -3.35
N LYS A 15 -1.94 -9.22 -3.80
CA LYS A 15 -1.28 -9.52 -5.08
C LYS A 15 0.23 -9.27 -5.00
N CYS A 16 1.00 -10.13 -5.67
CA CYS A 16 2.36 -9.81 -6.08
C CYS A 16 2.37 -9.57 -7.59
N TYR A 17 3.09 -8.56 -8.05
CA TYR A 17 3.34 -8.40 -9.48
C TYR A 17 4.25 -9.51 -9.98
N ARG A 18 4.26 -9.72 -11.29
CA ARG A 18 5.30 -10.51 -11.94
C ARG A 18 6.55 -9.66 -12.07
N ALA A 19 7.71 -10.30 -12.13
CA ALA A 19 8.98 -9.61 -12.32
C ALA A 19 9.06 -8.85 -13.66
N ASP A 20 8.26 -9.25 -14.65
CA ASP A 20 8.20 -8.70 -15.99
C ASP A 20 6.99 -7.78 -16.23
N ASP A 21 6.18 -7.47 -15.21
CA ASP A 21 4.94 -6.68 -15.36
C ASP A 21 5.21 -5.23 -15.83
N PHE A 22 6.43 -4.71 -15.63
CA PHE A 22 6.79 -3.31 -15.91
C PHE A 22 8.11 -3.14 -16.68
N GLY A 23 8.52 -4.16 -17.45
CA GLY A 23 9.77 -4.12 -18.20
C GLY A 23 11.03 -4.28 -17.34
N ASP A 24 12.18 -4.09 -17.97
CA ASP A 24 13.48 -4.22 -17.30
C ASP A 24 13.78 -2.98 -16.45
N HIS A 25 14.33 -3.20 -15.26
CA HIS A 25 14.76 -2.14 -14.36
C HIS A 25 16.12 -2.47 -13.73
N CYS A 26 16.83 -1.45 -13.26
CA CYS A 26 18.01 -1.65 -12.41
C CYS A 26 17.65 -2.37 -11.11
N ASP A 27 18.64 -2.96 -10.42
CA ASP A 27 18.43 -3.60 -9.12
C ASP A 27 17.74 -2.66 -8.12
N ILE A 28 16.63 -3.14 -7.56
CA ILE A 28 15.86 -2.42 -6.53
C ILE A 28 16.55 -2.61 -5.19
N GLN A 29 16.96 -1.50 -4.56
CA GLN A 29 17.67 -1.55 -3.28
C GLN A 29 16.71 -1.31 -2.11
N GLU A 30 16.74 -2.20 -1.11
CA GLU A 30 15.88 -2.12 0.07
C GLU A 30 15.98 -0.77 0.81
N ILE A 31 17.14 -0.11 0.77
CA ILE A 31 17.34 1.21 1.40
C ILE A 31 16.39 2.27 0.80
N TRP A 32 16.21 2.28 -0.52
CA TRP A 32 15.29 3.21 -1.19
C TRP A 32 13.84 2.83 -0.95
N VAL A 33 13.55 1.52 -0.91
CA VAL A 33 12.21 1.04 -0.55
C VAL A 33 11.81 1.52 0.85
N ARG A 34 12.73 1.46 1.81
CA ARG A 34 12.51 1.95 3.17
C ARG A 34 12.38 3.47 3.25
N GLN A 35 13.24 4.21 2.55
CA GLN A 35 13.23 5.67 2.56
C GLN A 35 11.91 6.21 2.01
N TYR A 36 11.47 5.73 0.84
CA TYR A 36 10.29 6.24 0.16
C TYR A 36 8.97 5.72 0.75
N SER A 37 8.94 4.50 1.32
CA SER A 37 7.80 4.08 2.15
C SER A 37 7.62 4.97 3.38
N GLY A 38 8.70 5.45 4.00
CA GLY A 38 8.64 6.43 5.08
C GLY A 38 7.96 7.75 4.64
N TRP A 39 8.26 8.22 3.43
CA TRP A 39 7.62 9.42 2.87
C TRP A 39 6.15 9.19 2.52
N ALA A 40 5.80 8.03 1.93
CA ALA A 40 4.42 7.65 1.65
C ALA A 40 3.56 7.56 2.92
N CYS A 41 4.18 7.19 4.05
CA CYS A 41 3.52 7.07 5.34
C CYS A 41 3.55 8.34 6.19
N ALA A 42 4.19 9.42 5.74
CA ALA A 42 4.28 10.65 6.50
C ALA A 42 2.88 11.23 6.78
N GLY A 43 2.60 11.51 8.06
CA GLY A 43 1.32 12.10 8.51
C GLY A 43 0.12 11.15 8.46
N THR A 44 0.31 9.86 8.21
CA THR A 44 -0.80 8.87 8.16
C THR A 44 -1.39 8.52 9.53
N ALA A 45 -0.73 8.92 10.61
CA ALA A 45 -1.25 8.79 11.97
C ALA A 45 -2.31 9.86 12.34
N ILE A 46 -2.45 10.91 11.52
CA ILE A 46 -3.39 12.01 11.77
C ILE A 46 -4.28 12.34 10.57
N ASN A 47 -4.03 11.73 9.41
CA ASN A 47 -4.85 11.88 8.21
C ASN A 47 -5.44 10.54 7.81
N VAL A 48 -6.76 10.50 7.63
CA VAL A 48 -7.50 9.32 7.19
C VAL A 48 -7.57 9.23 5.67
N VAL A 49 -7.73 8.01 5.18
CA VAL A 49 -8.18 7.69 3.82
C VAL A 49 -9.66 7.30 3.89
N LYS A 50 -10.50 7.84 3.01
CA LYS A 50 -11.96 7.64 3.03
C LYS A 50 -12.48 6.95 1.77
N ALA A 51 -13.51 6.13 1.93
CA ALA A 51 -14.22 5.47 0.85
C ALA A 51 -14.74 6.47 -0.20
N GLY A 52 -14.42 6.23 -1.48
CA GLY A 52 -14.88 7.06 -2.60
C GLY A 52 -14.38 8.52 -2.59
N LYS A 53 -13.36 8.84 -1.80
CA LYS A 53 -12.74 10.18 -1.72
C LYS A 53 -11.28 10.12 -2.15
N GLU A 54 -11.05 10.10 -3.46
CA GLU A 54 -9.73 9.98 -4.07
C GLU A 54 -8.76 11.09 -3.61
N ASP A 55 -9.26 12.27 -3.26
CA ASP A 55 -8.48 13.37 -2.71
C ASP A 55 -7.84 13.04 -1.35
N THR A 56 -8.33 12.02 -0.66
CA THR A 56 -7.74 11.51 0.58
C THR A 56 -6.69 10.41 0.35
N PHE A 57 -6.61 9.88 -0.87
CA PHE A 57 -5.67 8.81 -1.20
C PHE A 57 -4.24 9.35 -1.18
N ARG A 58 -3.28 8.44 -1.01
CA ARG A 58 -1.85 8.77 -1.02
C ARG A 58 -1.23 8.18 -2.25
N HIS A 59 -0.57 9.03 -3.01
CA HIS A 59 0.19 8.66 -4.19
C HIS A 59 1.55 9.36 -4.09
N ILE A 60 2.59 8.58 -3.91
CA ILE A 60 3.97 9.07 -3.96
C ILE A 60 4.65 8.39 -5.13
N ASN A 61 5.33 9.19 -5.93
CA ASN A 61 6.24 8.73 -6.97
C ASN A 61 7.61 9.34 -6.69
N ALA A 62 8.65 8.52 -6.69
CA ALA A 62 10.03 8.94 -6.56
C ALA A 62 10.88 8.20 -7.59
N VAL A 63 11.81 8.88 -8.25
CA VAL A 63 12.71 8.24 -9.23
C VAL A 63 14.09 8.08 -8.61
N MET A 64 14.64 6.87 -8.66
CA MET A 64 16.01 6.60 -8.23
C MET A 64 16.70 5.66 -9.21
N ASN A 65 17.87 6.06 -9.74
CA ASN A 65 18.63 5.31 -10.74
C ASN A 65 17.75 4.91 -11.95
N ASP A 66 16.97 5.87 -12.46
CA ASP A 66 16.05 5.68 -13.58
C ASP A 66 14.94 4.63 -13.36
N VAL A 67 14.72 4.25 -12.10
CA VAL A 67 13.59 3.41 -11.69
C VAL A 67 12.57 4.28 -10.94
N PRO A 68 11.32 4.37 -11.42
CA PRO A 68 10.20 4.92 -10.67
C PRO A 68 9.78 3.98 -9.53
N TYR A 69 9.71 4.53 -8.32
CA TYR A 69 9.17 3.90 -7.11
C TYR A 69 7.83 4.54 -6.80
N GLN A 70 6.76 3.80 -7.05
CA GLN A 70 5.40 4.23 -6.79
C GLN A 70 4.87 3.59 -5.50
N TYR A 71 4.33 4.41 -4.61
CA TYR A 71 3.63 3.99 -3.40
C TYR A 71 2.22 4.53 -3.42
N ASN A 72 1.24 3.65 -3.28
CA ASN A 72 -0.17 4.03 -3.22
C ASN A 72 -0.80 3.52 -1.93
N ILE A 73 -1.60 4.36 -1.30
CA ILE A 73 -2.49 3.97 -0.19
C ILE A 73 -3.88 4.50 -0.49
N TYR A 74 -4.83 3.61 -0.68
CA TYR A 74 -6.17 3.97 -1.13
C TYR A 74 -7.24 3.05 -0.53
N TRP A 75 -8.48 3.53 -0.56
CA TRP A 75 -9.64 2.71 -0.22
C TRP A 75 -10.02 1.87 -1.43
N LYS A 76 -10.09 0.55 -1.27
CA LYS A 76 -10.51 -0.36 -2.35
C LYS A 76 -11.94 -0.06 -2.78
N ASP A 77 -12.15 0.14 -4.07
CA ASP A 77 -13.49 0.40 -4.60
C ASP A 77 -14.45 -0.75 -4.27
N GLY A 78 -15.72 -0.40 -3.98
CA GLY A 78 -16.74 -1.37 -3.52
C GLY A 78 -16.52 -1.96 -2.12
N CYS A 79 -15.41 -1.66 -1.45
CA CYS A 79 -15.06 -2.34 -0.20
C CYS A 79 -15.80 -1.77 1.01
N GLU A 80 -16.73 -2.54 1.57
CA GLU A 80 -17.44 -2.23 2.80
C GLU A 80 -16.89 -3.03 3.99
N LEU A 81 -16.59 -2.36 5.10
CA LEU A 81 -16.15 -3.03 6.33
C LEU A 81 -17.32 -3.65 7.09
N GLU A 82 -17.09 -4.80 7.72
CA GLU A 82 -18.05 -5.41 8.66
C GLU A 82 -18.43 -4.45 9.81
N THR A 83 -17.49 -3.60 10.23
CA THR A 83 -17.68 -2.57 11.27
C THR A 83 -18.46 -1.35 10.79
N GLY A 84 -18.66 -1.19 9.47
CA GLY A 84 -19.33 -0.03 8.88
C GLY A 84 -18.50 1.25 8.81
N GLN A 85 -17.22 1.22 9.21
CA GLN A 85 -16.31 2.35 9.03
C GLN A 85 -16.11 2.65 7.53
N THR A 86 -16.05 3.94 7.20
CA THR A 86 -15.84 4.44 5.82
C THR A 86 -14.59 5.32 5.70
N GLU A 87 -13.81 5.39 6.77
CA GLU A 87 -12.52 6.06 6.82
C GLU A 87 -11.60 5.33 7.79
N MET A 88 -10.31 5.27 7.47
CA MET A 88 -9.30 4.60 8.29
C MET A 88 -7.99 5.39 8.25
N TYR A 89 -7.26 5.40 9.36
CA TYR A 89 -5.89 5.91 9.39
C TYR A 89 -4.97 4.89 8.74
N PRO A 90 -4.13 5.25 7.75
CA PRO A 90 -3.19 4.27 7.21
C PRO A 90 -2.12 3.81 8.20
N ALA A 91 -1.89 4.54 9.29
CA ALA A 91 -1.06 4.08 10.39
C ALA A 91 -1.78 3.07 11.32
N ASN A 92 -3.11 2.97 11.24
CA ASN A 92 -3.92 2.03 12.00
C ASN A 92 -5.07 1.43 11.14
N PRO A 93 -4.75 0.66 10.08
CA PRO A 93 -5.76 0.19 9.14
C PRO A 93 -6.66 -0.94 9.68
N LEU A 94 -6.34 -1.47 10.87
CA LEU A 94 -7.06 -2.58 11.50
C LEU A 94 -7.77 -2.16 12.80
N ASP A 95 -7.81 -0.87 13.10
CA ASP A 95 -8.45 -0.30 14.31
C ASP A 95 -7.93 -0.91 15.61
N GLU A 96 -6.61 -1.11 15.70
CA GLU A 96 -5.93 -1.62 16.89
C GLU A 96 -5.85 -0.53 17.98
N ASP A 97 -6.00 -0.90 19.26
CA ASP A 97 -5.88 0.04 20.39
C ASP A 97 -4.48 0.69 20.48
N ASN A 98 -3.43 -0.06 20.09
CA ASN A 98 -2.03 0.37 20.12
C ASN A 98 -1.32 -0.05 18.82
N PRO A 99 -1.58 0.65 17.70
CA PRO A 99 -1.11 0.23 16.37
C PRO A 99 0.40 0.43 16.16
N GLY A 100 1.06 1.15 17.08
CA GLY A 100 2.42 1.66 16.89
C GLY A 100 2.48 2.82 15.88
N TYR A 101 3.68 3.25 15.53
CA TYR A 101 3.90 4.38 14.61
C TYR A 101 4.41 3.95 13.23
N THR A 102 4.68 2.66 13.04
CA THR A 102 5.42 2.12 11.90
C THR A 102 4.59 1.21 10.99
N LYS A 103 3.37 0.83 11.39
CA LYS A 103 2.53 -0.16 10.68
C LYS A 103 2.38 0.15 9.19
N CYS A 104 2.09 1.40 8.83
CA CYS A 104 1.99 1.83 7.43
C CYS A 104 3.25 1.47 6.63
N GLN A 105 4.43 1.81 7.18
CA GLN A 105 5.71 1.60 6.52
C GLN A 105 6.05 0.10 6.48
N GLU A 106 5.74 -0.62 7.54
CA GLU A 106 5.93 -2.08 7.63
C GLU A 106 5.15 -2.81 6.54
N ILE A 107 3.88 -2.44 6.30
CA ILE A 107 3.06 -3.07 5.25
C ILE A 107 3.65 -2.81 3.85
N LEU A 108 4.11 -1.58 3.57
CA LEU A 108 4.72 -1.25 2.28
C LEU A 108 6.08 -1.96 2.08
N ILE A 109 6.89 -2.08 3.13
CA ILE A 109 8.15 -2.84 3.07
C ILE A 109 7.88 -4.35 2.93
N ASP A 110 6.81 -4.85 3.56
CA ASP A 110 6.39 -6.26 3.42
C ASP A 110 6.07 -6.60 1.95
N ASN A 111 5.40 -5.70 1.21
CA ASN A 111 5.15 -5.92 -0.23
C ASN A 111 6.43 -6.24 -1.01
N TYR A 112 7.52 -5.50 -0.76
CA TYR A 112 8.82 -5.75 -1.40
C TYR A 112 9.41 -7.09 -0.95
N LYS A 113 9.44 -7.37 0.36
CA LYS A 113 10.10 -8.56 0.93
C LYS A 113 9.36 -9.86 0.64
N ARG A 114 8.04 -9.84 0.81
CA ARG A 114 7.17 -11.01 0.67
C ARG A 114 7.07 -11.45 -0.78
N CYS A 115 6.95 -10.50 -1.71
CA CYS A 115 6.83 -10.83 -3.13
C CYS A 115 8.16 -11.30 -3.74
N ASN A 116 9.29 -10.70 -3.33
CA ASN A 116 10.64 -11.11 -3.75
C ASN A 116 10.75 -11.40 -5.28
N ASN A 117 10.13 -10.56 -6.09
CA ASN A 117 9.86 -10.72 -7.52
C ASN A 117 10.78 -9.82 -8.36
N GLY A 118 12.08 -9.82 -8.05
CA GLY A 118 13.03 -8.85 -8.62
C GLY A 118 12.94 -7.45 -7.99
N GLY A 119 12.05 -7.26 -7.01
CA GLY A 119 11.88 -5.99 -6.31
C GLY A 119 10.74 -5.12 -6.83
N VAL A 120 10.02 -5.60 -7.84
CA VAL A 120 8.84 -4.94 -8.42
C VAL A 120 7.73 -4.68 -7.40
N GLY A 121 7.57 -5.56 -6.41
CA GLY A 121 6.62 -5.36 -5.31
C GLY A 121 5.23 -5.97 -5.57
N GLY A 122 4.19 -5.33 -5.01
CA GLY A 122 2.84 -5.88 -4.94
C GLY A 122 1.91 -5.03 -4.10
N SER A 123 0.80 -5.64 -3.69
CA SER A 123 -0.18 -5.05 -2.79
C SER A 123 -0.53 -5.96 -1.61
N ASN A 124 -0.81 -5.31 -0.49
CA ASN A 124 -1.43 -5.87 0.70
C ASN A 124 -2.72 -5.09 0.97
N GLN A 125 -3.77 -5.78 1.41
CA GLN A 125 -5.02 -5.17 1.83
C GLN A 125 -5.20 -5.34 3.34
N ALA A 126 -5.46 -4.25 4.06
CA ALA A 126 -5.71 -4.23 5.50
C ALA A 126 -7.11 -3.65 5.73
N GLY A 127 -8.08 -4.50 6.03
CA GLY A 127 -9.49 -4.10 5.95
C GLY A 127 -9.84 -3.64 4.53
N SER A 128 -10.24 -2.37 4.37
CA SER A 128 -10.51 -1.76 3.07
C SER A 128 -9.35 -0.94 2.49
N LEU A 129 -8.27 -0.71 3.26
CA LEU A 129 -7.11 0.03 2.76
C LEU A 129 -6.17 -0.90 2.00
N VAL A 130 -5.81 -0.50 0.79
CA VAL A 130 -4.78 -1.16 -0.02
C VAL A 130 -3.49 -0.37 0.09
N TYR A 131 -2.41 -1.09 0.32
CA TYR A 131 -1.04 -0.60 0.35
C TYR A 131 -0.31 -1.23 -0.81
N GLU A 132 0.07 -0.41 -1.78
CA GLU A 132 0.67 -0.86 -3.03
C GLU A 132 2.07 -0.27 -3.17
N PHE A 133 3.01 -1.10 -3.56
CA PHE A 133 4.35 -0.69 -3.96
C PHE A 133 4.66 -1.26 -5.34
N LYS A 134 5.10 -0.40 -6.26
CA LYS A 134 5.59 -0.75 -7.60
C LYS A 134 6.96 -0.13 -7.82
N ALA A 135 7.89 -0.93 -8.32
CA ALA A 135 9.08 -0.44 -8.99
C ALA A 135 8.96 -0.75 -10.48
N GLU A 136 8.98 0.28 -11.31
CA GLU A 136 8.77 0.17 -12.77
C GLU A 136 10.10 0.27 -13.52
N GLY A 137 10.19 -0.40 -14.67
CA GLY A 137 11.23 -0.11 -15.66
C GLY A 137 10.92 1.19 -16.40
N THR A 138 11.96 1.85 -16.89
CA THR A 138 11.79 2.89 -17.91
C THR A 138 11.96 2.24 -19.28
N ASP A 139 10.91 2.31 -20.11
CA ASP A 139 10.95 1.94 -21.53
C ASP A 139 11.98 2.77 -22.33
#